data_AF-A0A367XR07-F1
#
_entry.id   AF-A0A367XR07-F1
#
_cell.length_a   1.000
_cell.length_b   1.000
_cell.length_c   1.000
_cell.angle_alpha   90.00
_cell.angle_beta   90.00
_cell.angle_gamma   90.00
#
_symmetry.space_group_name_H-M   'P 1'
#
loop_
_entity.id
_entity.type
_entity.pdbx_description
1 polymer ?
#
loop_
_entity_poly.entity_id
_entity_poly.type
_entity_poly.pdbx_seq_one_letter_code
_entity_poly.pdbx_strand_id
1 'polypeptide(L)'
;MLPFLAQGAAQAIEDGATLASELDKISKVEEIEQALKNYQKRRMRRVQTIQIGARSIGETWHFPDGDEQEERDAQMRAKDDHNPNKWSDQEFQHWLFGWNAFTD
;
A
#
# COMPACT_ATOMS: atom_id res chain seq x y z
N MET A 1 -10.37 -1.38 -3.97
CA MET A 1 -9.33 -0.34 -3.79
C MET A 1 -9.32 0.55 -5.03
N LEU A 2 -9.17 1.86 -4.87
CA LEU A 2 -9.12 2.79 -6.00
C LEU A 2 -7.79 2.62 -6.78
N PRO A 3 -7.77 2.83 -8.11
CA PRO A 3 -6.62 2.49 -8.94
C PRO A 3 -5.47 3.52 -8.89
N PHE A 4 -5.52 4.51 -8.00
CA PHE A 4 -4.57 5.64 -8.00
C PHE A 4 -3.14 5.27 -7.56
N LEU A 5 -2.96 4.16 -6.85
CA LEU A 5 -1.64 3.59 -6.56
C LEU A 5 -1.24 2.42 -7.48
N ALA A 6 -2.13 1.99 -8.38
CA ALA A 6 -1.94 0.79 -9.21
C ALA A 6 -1.56 -0.50 -8.44
N GLN A 7 -1.85 -0.57 -7.13
CA GLN A 7 -1.43 -1.70 -6.28
C GLN A 7 -2.47 -2.83 -6.17
N GLY A 8 -3.59 -2.79 -6.89
CA GLY A 8 -4.66 -3.80 -6.77
C GLY A 8 -4.17 -5.23 -6.94
N ALA A 9 -3.56 -5.52 -8.09
CA ALA A 9 -3.02 -6.84 -8.40
C ALA A 9 -1.78 -7.16 -7.53
N ALA A 10 -0.92 -6.17 -7.27
CA ALA A 10 0.26 -6.34 -6.42
C ALA A 10 -0.13 -6.81 -5.00
N GLN A 11 -1.19 -6.25 -4.41
CA GLN A 11 -1.70 -6.69 -3.11
C GLN A 11 -2.17 -8.14 -3.12
N ALA A 12 -2.88 -8.59 -4.17
CA ALA A 12 -3.30 -9.98 -4.29
C ALA A 12 -2.10 -10.95 -4.43
N ILE A 13 -1.04 -10.53 -5.13
CA ILE A 13 0.21 -11.32 -5.25
C ILE A 13 0.92 -11.39 -3.89
N GLU A 14 1.07 -10.26 -3.20
CA GLU A 14 1.63 -10.22 -1.84
C GLU A 14 0.81 -11.10 -0.88
N ASP A 15 -0.51 -11.06 -0.95
CA ASP A 15 -1.42 -11.88 -0.15
C ASP A 15 -1.17 -13.39 -0.38
N GLY A 16 -1.05 -13.81 -1.64
CA GLY A 16 -0.75 -15.19 -2.00
C GLY A 16 0.60 -15.66 -1.45
N ALA A 17 1.63 -14.83 -1.56
CA ALA A 17 2.96 -15.14 -1.04
C ALA A 17 2.98 -15.24 0.50
N THR A 18 2.37 -14.28 1.20
CA THR A 18 2.30 -14.31 2.67
C THR A 18 1.45 -15.47 3.17
N LEU A 19 0.31 -15.76 2.53
CA LEU A 19 -0.54 -16.89 2.91
C LEU A 19 0.20 -18.22 2.74
N ALA A 20 0.87 -18.42 1.60
CA ALA A 20 1.68 -19.61 1.36
C ALA A 20 2.78 -19.76 2.43
N SER A 21 3.46 -18.66 2.80
CA SER A 21 4.47 -18.66 3.85
C SER A 21 3.92 -19.01 5.24
N GLU A 22 2.70 -18.59 5.58
CA GLU A 22 2.09 -18.98 6.86
C GLU A 22 1.62 -20.43 6.87
N LEU A 23 1.12 -20.94 5.74
CA LEU A 23 0.70 -22.34 5.60
C LEU A 23 1.90 -23.32 5.58
N ASP A 24 3.05 -22.89 5.09
CA ASP A 24 4.29 -23.72 5.08
C ASP A 24 4.83 -23.97 6.50
N LYS A 25 4.42 -23.17 7.49
CA LYS A 25 4.86 -23.30 8.90
C LYS A 25 4.09 -24.34 9.70
N ILE A 26 2.97 -24.84 9.17
CA ILE A 26 2.08 -25.77 9.89
C ILE A 26 2.22 -27.19 9.35
N SER A 27 1.90 -28.17 10.19
CA SER A 27 1.99 -29.60 9.84
C SER A 27 0.66 -30.34 9.97
N LYS A 28 -0.33 -29.70 10.61
CA LYS A 28 -1.64 -30.28 10.90
C LYS A 28 -2.78 -29.36 10.46
N VAL A 29 -3.91 -29.96 10.12
CA VAL A 29 -5.10 -29.24 9.65
C VAL A 29 -5.69 -28.35 10.73
N GLU A 30 -5.59 -28.76 12.00
CA GLU A 30 -6.09 -28.00 13.14
C GLU A 30 -5.36 -26.65 13.35
N GLU A 31 -4.16 -26.49 12.75
CA GLU A 31 -3.35 -25.28 12.86
C GLU A 31 -3.74 -24.21 11.80
N ILE A 32 -4.59 -24.54 10.83
CA ILE A 32 -4.98 -23.64 9.72
C ILE A 32 -5.59 -22.34 10.25
N GLU A 33 -6.47 -22.40 11.26
CA GLU A 33 -7.09 -21.19 11.82
C GLU A 33 -6.03 -20.22 12.34
N GLN A 34 -5.00 -20.74 13.01
CA GLN A 34 -3.90 -19.93 13.52
C GLN A 34 -3.04 -19.36 12.40
N ALA A 35 -2.74 -20.14 11.37
CA ALA A 35 -2.02 -19.66 10.18
C ALA A 35 -2.77 -18.52 9.48
N LEU A 36 -4.10 -18.63 9.31
CA LEU A 36 -4.93 -17.58 8.72
C LEU A 36 -4.95 -16.29 9.57
N LYS A 37 -4.99 -16.41 10.91
CA LYS A 37 -4.88 -15.26 11.81
C LYS A 37 -3.52 -14.57 11.68
N ASN A 38 -2.44 -15.33 11.55
CA ASN A 38 -1.10 -14.77 11.35
C ASN A 38 -0.99 -14.04 10.01
N TYR A 39 -1.49 -14.66 8.93
CA TYR A 39 -1.59 -14.06 7.61
C TYR A 39 -2.33 -12.72 7.67
N GLN A 40 -3.53 -12.72 8.27
CA GLN A 40 -4.33 -11.51 8.42
C GLN A 40 -3.56 -10.43 9.18
N LYS A 41 -2.93 -10.79 10.31
CA LYS A 41 -2.15 -9.83 11.12
C LYS A 41 -1.01 -9.18 10.34
N ARG A 42 -0.29 -9.96 9.54
CA ARG A 42 0.83 -9.47 8.72
C ARG A 42 0.34 -8.54 7.59
N ARG A 43 -0.74 -8.91 6.92
CA ARG A 43 -1.26 -8.16 5.75
C ARG A 43 -2.08 -6.94 6.10
N MET A 44 -2.76 -6.93 7.26
CA MET A 44 -3.75 -5.91 7.60
C MET A 44 -3.21 -4.48 7.47
N ARG A 45 -2.07 -4.18 8.13
CA ARG A 45 -1.50 -2.83 8.11
C ARG A 45 -1.09 -2.42 6.71
N ARG A 46 -0.44 -3.32 5.96
CA ARG A 46 0.04 -3.08 4.60
C ARG A 46 -1.11 -2.74 3.64
N VAL A 47 -2.16 -3.57 3.61
CA VAL A 47 -3.34 -3.37 2.76
C VAL A 47 -4.08 -2.09 3.13
N GLN A 48 -4.26 -1.82 4.43
CA GLN A 48 -4.93 -0.61 4.91
C GLN A 48 -4.19 0.66 4.49
N THR A 49 -2.86 0.71 4.67
CA THR A 49 -2.05 1.87 4.28
C THR A 49 -2.17 2.15 2.79
N ILE A 50 -2.15 1.13 1.93
CA ILE A 50 -2.32 1.30 0.48
C ILE A 50 -3.74 1.74 0.14
N GLN A 51 -4.77 1.15 0.76
CA GLN A 51 -6.16 1.53 0.49
C GLN A 51 -6.43 3.00 0.85
N ILE A 52 -5.94 3.45 2.01
CA ILE A 52 -6.05 4.83 2.47
C ILE A 52 -5.24 5.76 1.56
N GLY A 53 -3.99 5.40 1.25
CA GLY A 53 -3.13 6.18 0.36
C GLY A 53 -3.74 6.35 -1.02
N ALA A 54 -4.31 5.28 -1.61
CA ALA A 54 -4.97 5.34 -2.90
C ALA A 54 -6.17 6.30 -2.89
N ARG A 55 -6.98 6.31 -1.82
CA ARG A 55 -8.08 7.27 -1.69
C ARG A 55 -7.56 8.70 -1.57
N SER A 56 -6.59 8.94 -0.68
CA SER A 56 -6.02 10.27 -0.46
C SER A 56 -5.44 10.85 -1.75
N ILE A 57 -4.72 10.07 -2.55
CA ILE A 57 -4.19 10.50 -3.85
C ILE A 57 -5.32 10.81 -4.82
N GLY A 58 -6.37 10.00 -4.85
CA GLY A 58 -7.55 10.25 -5.66
C GLY A 58 -8.19 11.60 -5.35
N GLU A 59 -8.26 11.98 -4.08
CA GLU A 59 -8.75 13.30 -3.65
C GLU A 59 -7.76 14.41 -4.04
N THR A 60 -6.49 14.26 -3.67
CA THR A 60 -5.43 15.22 -3.95
C THR A 60 -5.29 15.51 -5.43
N TRP A 61 -5.38 14.50 -6.31
CA TRP A 61 -5.28 14.65 -7.76
C TRP A 61 -6.44 15.46 -8.35
N HIS A 62 -7.64 15.34 -7.78
CA HIS A 62 -8.88 15.92 -8.30
C HIS A 62 -9.40 17.09 -7.46
N PHE A 63 -8.51 17.85 -6.80
CA PHE A 63 -8.93 19.13 -6.24
C PHE A 63 -9.60 19.99 -7.33
N PRO A 64 -10.74 20.62 -7.03
CA PRO A 64 -11.33 21.60 -7.94
C PRO A 64 -10.33 22.72 -8.22
N ASP A 65 -10.44 23.33 -9.39
CA ASP A 65 -9.63 24.50 -9.74
C ASP A 65 -9.79 25.60 -8.67
N GLY A 66 -8.66 26.10 -8.15
CA GLY A 66 -8.62 27.11 -7.08
C GLY A 66 -7.36 27.01 -6.22
N ASP A 67 -7.31 27.79 -5.15
CA ASP A 67 -6.12 27.98 -4.30
C ASP A 67 -5.51 26.65 -3.81
N GLU A 68 -6.34 25.68 -3.41
CA GLU A 68 -5.87 24.37 -2.94
C GLU A 68 -5.20 23.55 -4.05
N GLN A 69 -5.74 23.63 -5.28
CA GLN A 69 -5.15 22.99 -6.45
C GLN A 69 -3.86 23.68 -6.88
N GLU A 70 -3.80 25.02 -6.83
CA GLU A 70 -2.58 25.79 -7.14
C GLU A 70 -1.44 25.50 -6.16
N GLU A 71 -1.73 25.43 -4.86
CA GLU A 71 -0.75 25.07 -3.83
C GLU A 71 -0.25 23.64 -4.01
N ARG A 72 -1.16 22.68 -4.22
CA ARG A 72 -0.84 21.28 -4.52
C ARG A 72 0.08 21.17 -5.75
N ASP A 73 -0.23 21.91 -6.80
CA ASP A 73 0.57 21.98 -8.02
C ASP A 73 1.97 22.57 -7.79
N ALA A 74 2.07 23.61 -6.96
CA ALA A 74 3.35 24.20 -6.58
C ALA A 74 4.22 23.19 -5.82
N GLN A 75 3.62 22.47 -4.86
CA GLN A 75 4.28 21.39 -4.12
C GLN A 75 4.69 20.23 -5.03
N MET A 76 3.85 19.81 -5.98
CA MET A 76 4.20 18.75 -6.94
C MET A 76 5.39 19.11 -7.83
N ARG A 77 5.55 20.41 -8.17
CA ARG A 77 6.69 20.91 -8.95
C ARG A 77 7.97 21.04 -8.14
N ALA A 78 7.86 21.26 -6.83
CA ALA A 78 9.01 21.25 -5.94
C ALA A 78 9.63 19.84 -5.96
N LYS A 79 10.93 19.75 -6.25
CA LYS A 79 11.70 18.49 -6.17
C LYS A 79 12.09 18.20 -4.72
N ASP A 80 11.08 18.11 -3.85
CA ASP A 80 11.23 17.69 -2.46
C ASP A 80 11.06 16.16 -2.36
N ASP A 81 11.61 15.57 -1.31
CA ASP A 81 11.48 14.16 -0.97
C ASP A 81 10.04 13.80 -0.57
N HIS A 82 9.28 14.79 -0.07
CA HIS A 82 7.86 14.66 0.28
C HIS A 82 6.99 15.32 -0.78
N ASN A 83 6.23 14.53 -1.52
CA ASN A 83 5.40 15.03 -2.61
C ASN A 83 3.92 14.69 -2.35
N PRO A 84 2.99 15.64 -2.52
CA PRO A 84 1.56 15.33 -2.42
C PRO A 84 1.13 14.26 -3.43
N ASN A 85 1.84 14.14 -4.56
CA ASN A 85 1.79 12.95 -5.39
C ASN A 85 2.61 11.81 -4.75
N LYS A 86 1.94 10.81 -4.16
CA LYS A 86 2.64 9.64 -3.60
C LYS A 86 3.44 8.83 -4.63
N TRP A 87 3.12 8.95 -5.92
CA TRP A 87 3.96 8.38 -6.98
C TRP A 87 5.29 9.11 -7.16
N SER A 88 5.46 10.31 -6.62
CA SER A 88 6.69 11.11 -6.68
C SER A 88 7.33 11.31 -5.31
N ASP A 89 6.72 10.79 -4.25
CA ASP A 89 7.19 10.87 -2.87
C ASP A 89 8.21 9.75 -2.63
N GLN A 90 9.49 10.11 -2.41
CA GLN A 90 10.58 9.12 -2.39
C GLN A 90 10.47 8.18 -1.19
N GLU A 91 10.11 8.70 -0.02
CA GLU A 91 9.92 7.87 1.17
C GLU A 91 8.80 6.84 0.95
N PHE A 92 7.66 7.29 0.43
CA PHE A 92 6.54 6.41 0.14
C PHE A 92 6.86 5.40 -0.96
N GLN A 93 7.58 5.79 -2.02
CA GLN A 93 8.02 4.86 -3.07
C GLN A 93 8.93 3.77 -2.50
N HIS A 94 9.92 4.14 -1.67
CA HIS A 94 10.81 3.17 -1.03
C HIS A 94 10.03 2.19 -0.15
N TRP A 95 9.08 2.69 0.65
CA TRP A 95 8.21 1.83 1.43
C TRP A 95 7.27 0.96 0.56
N LEU A 96 6.72 1.53 -0.52
CA LEU A 96 5.75 0.85 -1.37
C LEU A 96 6.39 -0.29 -2.14
N PHE A 97 7.53 -0.02 -2.80
CA PHE A 97 8.20 -0.96 -3.68
C PHE A 97 9.29 -1.79 -3.00
N GLY A 98 9.74 -1.39 -1.81
CA GLY A 98 10.68 -2.15 -1.00
C GLY A 98 10.06 -3.27 -0.16
N TRP A 99 8.73 -3.43 -0.20
CA TRP A 99 8.01 -4.41 0.61
C TRP A 99 8.33 -5.86 0.22
N ASN A 100 8.67 -6.69 1.20
CA ASN A 100 8.90 -8.12 1.04
C ASN A 100 7.79 -8.95 1.72
N ALA A 101 6.94 -9.57 0.92
CA ALA A 101 5.80 -10.35 1.39
C ALA A 101 6.15 -11.59 2.24
N PHE A 102 7.43 -12.02 2.27
CA PHE A 102 7.88 -13.14 3.07
C PHE A 102 8.41 -12.73 4.45
N THR A 103 9.01 -11.54 4.56
CA THR A 103 9.72 -11.11 5.79
C THR A 103 9.04 -9.97 6.54
N ASP A 104 8.31 -9.11 5.83
CA ASP A 104 7.62 -7.96 6.42
C ASP A 104 6.18 -8.34 6.85
#